data_AF-A0AAW1DN67-F1
#
_entry.id   AF-A0AAW1DN67-F1
#
_cell.length_a   1.000
_cell.length_b   1.000
_cell.length_c   1.000
_cell.angle_alpha   90.00
_cell.angle_beta   90.00
_cell.angle_gamma   90.00
#
_symmetry.space_group_name_H-M   'P 1'
#
loop_
_entity.id
_entity.type
_entity.pdbx_description
1 polymer ?
#
loop_
_entity_poly.entity_id
_entity_poly.type
_entity_poly.pdbx_seq_one_letter_code
_entity_poly.pdbx_strand_id
1 'polypeptide(L)'
;MNQFYSILLICSLYCYAWTAVVINKDLTREQLQEIETRTMEECKKAYNVNETTYAKFFISSGSVTPTSEIKCMLKLYAEKMGFLKNNKTDWDAIVALEKIYQDKEEDSKKAVEAIMNCKQTVVEGSDLCENSYQVAKCLQDAYRKACIEIGECQPQAA
;
A
#
# COMPACT_ATOMS: atom_id res chain seq x y z
N MET A 1 -30.02 -26.36 22.90
CA MET A 1 -28.66 -26.53 22.31
C MET A 1 -28.52 -25.97 20.89
N ASN A 2 -29.55 -25.89 20.03
CA ASN A 2 -29.38 -25.39 18.65
C ASN A 2 -29.16 -23.88 18.47
N GLN A 3 -29.59 -23.02 19.41
CA GLN A 3 -29.54 -21.57 19.20
C GLN A 3 -28.13 -20.97 19.43
N PHE A 4 -27.31 -21.59 20.28
CA PHE A 4 -25.93 -21.17 20.55
C PHE A 4 -24.97 -21.54 19.41
N TYR A 5 -25.17 -22.69 18.77
CA TYR A 5 -24.34 -23.12 17.62
C TYR A 5 -24.58 -22.24 16.39
N SER A 6 -25.82 -21.79 16.16
CA SER A 6 -26.12 -20.86 15.05
C SER A 6 -25.47 -19.49 15.23
N ILE A 7 -25.38 -18.97 16.46
CA ILE A 7 -24.73 -17.67 16.74
C ILE A 7 -23.20 -17.79 16.60
N LEU A 8 -22.60 -18.88 17.05
CA LEU A 8 -21.16 -19.14 16.89
C LEU A 8 -20.74 -19.30 15.42
N LEU A 9 -21.57 -19.97 14.60
CA LEU A 9 -21.31 -20.12 13.16
C LEU A 9 -21.43 -18.79 12.42
N ILE A 10 -22.41 -17.95 12.77
CA ILE A 10 -22.57 -16.62 12.15
C ILE A 10 -21.42 -15.69 12.56
N CYS A 11 -21.00 -15.68 13.83
CA CYS A 11 -19.81 -14.91 14.27
C CYS A 11 -18.53 -15.34 13.55
N SER A 12 -18.34 -16.66 13.32
CA SER A 12 -17.17 -17.14 12.58
C SER A 12 -17.18 -16.65 11.12
N LEU A 13 -18.33 -16.62 10.45
CA LEU A 13 -18.48 -16.12 9.08
C LEU A 13 -18.24 -14.60 8.96
N TYR A 14 -18.57 -13.82 9.98
CA TYR A 14 -18.21 -12.39 10.03
C TYR A 14 -16.73 -12.15 10.37
N CYS A 15 -16.03 -13.11 10.99
CA CYS A 15 -14.58 -13.05 11.18
C CYS A 15 -13.76 -13.37 9.91
N TYR A 16 -14.35 -14.02 8.90
CA TYR A 16 -13.66 -14.38 7.65
C TYR A 16 -13.68 -13.30 6.57
N ALA A 17 -14.29 -12.13 6.82
CA ALA A 17 -14.37 -11.06 5.81
C ALA A 17 -13.09 -10.21 5.68
N TRP A 18 -11.97 -10.65 6.25
CA TRP A 18 -10.67 -9.98 6.09
C TRP A 18 -9.70 -10.85 5.32
N THR A 19 -10.08 -11.24 4.10
CA THR A 19 -9.15 -11.86 3.16
C THR A 19 -8.31 -10.76 2.53
N ALA A 20 -7.00 -10.74 2.82
CA ALA A 20 -6.06 -9.94 2.06
C ALA A 20 -6.14 -10.30 0.56
N VAL A 21 -6.02 -9.30 -0.30
CA VAL A 21 -5.94 -9.48 -1.75
C VAL A 21 -4.66 -10.25 -2.05
N VAL A 22 -4.79 -11.34 -2.82
CA VAL A 22 -3.64 -12.03 -3.39
C VAL A 22 -3.34 -11.40 -4.74
N ILE A 23 -2.34 -10.53 -4.81
CA ILE A 23 -1.86 -9.99 -6.07
C ILE A 23 -1.19 -11.13 -6.83
N ASN A 24 -1.74 -11.49 -7.99
CA ASN A 24 -1.15 -12.45 -8.91
C ASN A 24 -1.10 -11.86 -10.31
N LYS A 25 -0.28 -12.49 -11.17
CA LYS A 25 -0.03 -12.06 -12.55
C LYS A 25 -1.25 -12.13 -13.49
N ASP A 26 -2.37 -12.69 -13.03
CA ASP A 26 -3.57 -12.87 -13.86
C ASP A 26 -4.53 -11.66 -13.73
N LEU A 27 -4.24 -10.71 -12.83
CA LEU A 27 -4.96 -9.44 -12.75
C LEU A 27 -4.59 -8.52 -13.91
N THR A 28 -5.59 -7.90 -14.54
CA THR A 28 -5.35 -6.80 -15.48
C THR A 28 -5.03 -5.51 -14.73
N ARG A 29 -4.40 -4.53 -15.41
CA ARG A 29 -4.16 -3.20 -14.85
C ARG A 29 -5.46 -2.54 -14.35
N GLU A 30 -6.54 -2.63 -15.12
CA GLU A 30 -7.83 -2.03 -14.76
C GLU A 30 -8.43 -2.67 -13.51
N GLN A 31 -8.38 -4.00 -13.41
CA GLN A 31 -8.85 -4.72 -12.22
C GLN A 31 -8.03 -4.34 -10.99
N LEU A 32 -6.70 -4.23 -11.15
CA LEU A 32 -5.82 -3.82 -10.07
C LEU A 32 -6.12 -2.39 -9.62
N GLN A 33 -6.31 -1.45 -10.55
CA GLN A 33 -6.69 -0.07 -10.24
C GLN A 33 -8.02 0.02 -9.47
N GLU A 34 -9.02 -0.78 -9.86
CA GLU A 34 -10.31 -0.85 -9.15
C GLU A 34 -10.12 -1.38 -7.71
N ILE A 35 -9.31 -2.43 -7.55
CA ILE A 35 -8.98 -3.01 -6.25
C ILE A 35 -8.27 -1.98 -5.37
N GLU A 36 -7.26 -1.30 -5.88
CA GLU A 36 -6.50 -0.28 -5.14
C GLU A 36 -7.39 0.89 -4.72
N THR A 37 -8.22 1.38 -5.64
CA THR A 37 -9.16 2.50 -5.39
C THR A 37 -10.14 2.13 -4.28
N ARG A 38 -10.83 0.99 -4.41
CA ARG A 38 -11.79 0.51 -3.40
C ARG A 38 -11.10 0.29 -2.05
N THR A 39 -9.94 -0.36 -2.05
CA THR A 39 -9.18 -0.66 -0.83
C THR A 39 -8.78 0.63 -0.12
N MET A 40 -8.29 1.64 -0.86
CA MET A 40 -7.92 2.93 -0.29
C MET A 40 -9.13 3.67 0.31
N GLU A 41 -10.28 3.66 -0.36
CA GLU A 41 -11.51 4.25 0.16
C GLU A 41 -11.97 3.60 1.48
N GLU A 42 -11.90 2.27 1.57
CA GLU A 42 -12.20 1.55 2.81
C GLU A 42 -11.23 1.94 3.94
N CYS A 43 -9.94 2.07 3.63
CA CYS A 43 -8.92 2.45 4.61
C CYS A 43 -9.13 3.88 5.11
N LYS A 44 -9.41 4.82 4.21
CA LYS A 44 -9.74 6.21 4.54
C LYS A 44 -10.93 6.28 5.49
N LYS A 45 -12.00 5.53 5.21
CA LYS A 45 -13.19 5.44 6.08
C LYS A 45 -12.85 4.86 7.45
N ALA A 46 -12.06 3.79 7.50
CA ALA A 46 -11.69 3.11 8.76
C ALA A 46 -10.92 4.02 9.74
N TYR A 47 -10.09 4.93 9.22
CA TYR A 47 -9.30 5.86 10.02
C TYR A 47 -9.80 7.31 9.98
N ASN A 48 -10.99 7.55 9.43
CA ASN A 48 -11.59 8.88 9.31
C ASN A 48 -10.67 9.91 8.60
N VAL A 49 -9.93 9.48 7.59
CA VAL A 49 -9.06 10.33 6.77
C VAL A 49 -9.88 10.85 5.59
N ASN A 50 -10.16 12.16 5.56
CA ASN A 50 -10.87 12.79 4.44
C ASN A 50 -9.93 13.06 3.24
N GLU A 51 -10.52 13.30 2.07
CA GLU A 51 -9.76 13.55 0.82
C GLU A 51 -8.80 14.72 0.93
N THR A 52 -9.17 15.80 1.62
CA THR A 52 -8.31 16.98 1.76
C THR A 52 -7.05 16.65 2.56
N THR A 53 -7.19 15.91 3.66
CA THR A 53 -6.06 15.45 4.48
C THR A 53 -5.20 14.46 3.70
N TYR A 54 -5.83 13.52 3.00
CA TYR A 54 -5.14 12.57 2.13
C TYR A 54 -4.32 13.27 1.04
N ALA A 55 -4.98 14.12 0.24
CA ALA A 55 -4.36 14.85 -0.86
C ALA A 55 -3.22 15.74 -0.37
N LYS A 56 -3.38 16.46 0.75
CA LYS A 56 -2.29 17.26 1.33
C LYS A 56 -1.07 16.40 1.64
N PHE A 57 -1.26 15.24 2.24
CA PHE A 57 -0.15 14.34 2.57
C PHE A 57 0.57 13.83 1.31
N PHE A 58 -0.17 13.32 0.32
CA PHE A 58 0.44 12.74 -0.89
C PHE A 58 0.97 13.79 -1.87
N ILE A 59 0.38 14.99 -1.94
CA ILE A 59 0.82 16.05 -2.86
C ILE A 59 1.94 16.88 -2.25
N SER A 60 1.94 17.09 -0.93
CA SER A 60 3.02 17.83 -0.28
C SER A 60 4.32 17.05 -0.40
N SER A 61 5.38 17.70 -0.88
CA SER A 61 6.74 17.14 -0.96
C SER A 61 7.39 17.00 0.42
N GLY A 62 6.70 16.33 1.35
CA GLY A 62 7.17 16.09 2.72
C GLY A 62 7.01 17.27 3.69
N SER A 63 6.28 18.32 3.32
CA SER A 63 6.07 19.49 4.19
C SER A 63 4.97 19.30 5.25
N VAL A 64 4.22 18.20 5.17
CA VAL A 64 3.17 17.85 6.14
C VAL A 64 3.62 16.66 6.98
N THR A 65 3.71 16.86 8.29
CA THR A 65 3.91 15.76 9.24
C THR A 65 2.70 14.82 9.20
N PRO A 66 2.88 13.52 8.92
CA PRO A 66 1.77 12.55 8.94
C PRO A 66 1.15 12.42 10.33
N THR A 67 -0.17 12.41 10.40
CA THR A 67 -0.90 12.06 11.62
C THR A 67 -0.88 10.55 11.86
N SER A 68 -1.19 10.12 13.09
CA SER A 68 -1.36 8.71 13.44
C SER A 68 -2.37 7.99 12.54
N GLU A 69 -3.46 8.68 12.19
CA GLU A 69 -4.54 8.15 11.35
C GLU A 69 -4.03 7.84 9.94
N ILE A 70 -3.22 8.72 9.34
CA ILE A 70 -2.64 8.49 8.00
C ILE A 70 -1.68 7.29 8.04
N LYS A 71 -0.81 7.22 9.05
CA LYS A 71 0.15 6.12 9.19
C LYS A 71 -0.56 4.78 9.33
N CYS A 72 -1.57 4.71 10.19
CA CYS A 72 -2.32 3.47 10.40
C CYS A 72 -3.28 3.15 9.24
N MET A 73 -3.79 4.14 8.51
CA MET A 73 -4.50 3.94 7.25
C MET A 73 -3.60 3.26 6.21
N LEU A 74 -2.35 3.71 6.06
CA LEU A 74 -1.36 3.09 5.17
C LEU A 74 -1.03 1.65 5.57
N LYS A 75 -0.94 1.39 6.88
CA LYS A 75 -0.78 0.02 7.40
C LYS A 75 -1.95 -0.88 7.02
N LEU A 76 -3.18 -0.40 7.20
CA LEU A 76 -4.38 -1.16 6.80
C LEU A 76 -4.43 -1.41 5.30
N TYR A 77 -4.04 -0.42 4.49
CA TYR A 77 -3.92 -0.58 3.05
C TYR A 77 -2.89 -1.66 2.69
N ALA A 78 -1.70 -1.61 3.30
CA ALA A 78 -0.65 -2.60 3.09
C ALA A 78 -1.10 -4.02 3.47
N GLU A 79 -1.84 -4.20 4.56
CA GLU A 79 -2.41 -5.50 4.93
C GLU A 79 -3.43 -6.00 3.91
N LYS A 80 -4.38 -5.13 3.52
CA LYS A 80 -5.44 -5.49 2.56
C LYS A 80 -4.90 -5.81 1.17
N MET A 81 -3.84 -5.10 0.74
CA MET A 81 -3.17 -5.36 -0.54
C MET A 81 -2.17 -6.52 -0.47
N GLY A 82 -1.92 -7.08 0.71
CA GLY A 82 -0.95 -8.17 0.88
C GLY A 82 0.51 -7.74 0.94
N PHE A 83 0.79 -6.43 1.00
CA PHE A 83 2.14 -5.87 1.17
C PHE A 83 2.66 -5.97 2.60
N LEU A 84 1.81 -6.25 3.59
CA LEU A 84 2.22 -6.50 4.97
C LEU A 84 1.74 -7.90 5.37
N LYS A 85 2.71 -8.81 5.59
CA LYS A 85 2.44 -10.20 5.96
C LYS A 85 3.33 -10.61 7.13
N ASN A 86 2.74 -11.23 8.14
CA ASN A 86 3.46 -11.63 9.36
C ASN A 86 4.25 -10.46 9.98
N ASN A 87 3.64 -9.26 10.00
CA ASN A 87 4.25 -8.03 10.52
C ASN A 87 5.53 -7.58 9.80
N LYS A 88 5.74 -8.02 8.55
CA LYS A 88 6.88 -7.63 7.70
C LYS A 88 6.40 -7.24 6.31
N THR A 89 7.13 -6.33 5.67
CA THR A 89 6.80 -5.92 4.31
C THR A 89 7.06 -7.07 3.34
N ASP A 90 6.05 -7.42 2.55
CA ASP A 90 6.14 -8.35 1.44
C ASP A 90 6.60 -7.58 0.19
N TRP A 91 7.92 -7.36 0.10
CA TRP A 91 8.54 -6.65 -1.01
C TRP A 91 8.29 -7.35 -2.36
N ASP A 92 8.14 -8.66 -2.37
CA ASP A 92 7.90 -9.43 -3.59
C ASP A 92 6.48 -9.18 -4.13
N ALA A 93 5.50 -8.99 -3.23
CA ALA A 93 4.15 -8.56 -3.62
C ALA A 93 4.13 -7.15 -4.25
N ILE A 94 4.94 -6.22 -3.74
CA ILE A 94 5.07 -4.87 -4.31
C ILE A 94 5.74 -4.95 -5.70
N VAL A 95 6.78 -5.76 -5.87
CA VAL A 95 7.40 -6.00 -7.19
C VAL A 95 6.42 -6.64 -8.17
N ALA A 96 5.58 -7.57 -7.70
CA ALA A 96 4.56 -8.21 -8.53
C ALA A 96 3.52 -7.19 -9.02
N LEU A 97 3.11 -6.25 -8.15
CA LEU A 97 2.23 -5.14 -8.52
C LEU A 97 2.83 -4.27 -9.64
N GLU A 98 4.08 -3.84 -9.50
CA GLU A 98 4.71 -2.98 -10.51
C GLU A 98 4.83 -3.67 -11.88
N LYS A 99 5.04 -4.98 -11.91
CA LYS A 99 5.08 -5.73 -13.17
C LYS A 99 3.74 -5.76 -13.90
N ILE A 100 2.62 -5.57 -13.20
CA ILE A 100 1.29 -5.42 -13.81
C ILE A 100 1.13 -4.00 -14.40
N TYR A 101 1.71 -2.99 -13.74
CA TYR A 101 1.63 -1.60 -14.19
C TYR A 101 2.59 -1.25 -15.33
N GLN A 102 3.79 -1.82 -15.36
CA GLN A 102 4.82 -1.40 -16.30
C GLN A 102 4.84 -2.30 -17.55
N ASP A 103 4.27 -1.81 -18.66
CA ASP A 103 4.31 -2.53 -19.95
C ASP A 103 5.71 -2.53 -20.58
N LYS A 104 6.52 -1.50 -20.26
CA LYS A 104 7.87 -1.34 -20.79
C LYS A 104 8.89 -1.93 -19.83
N GLU A 105 9.81 -2.72 -20.37
CA GLU A 105 10.89 -3.34 -19.60
C GLU A 105 11.76 -2.30 -18.87
N GLU A 106 12.01 -1.15 -19.49
CA GLU A 106 12.80 -0.06 -18.89
C GLU A 106 12.13 0.51 -17.64
N ASP A 107 10.83 0.83 -17.71
CA ASP A 107 10.09 1.40 -16.59
C ASP A 107 9.88 0.36 -15.48
N SER A 108 9.70 -0.91 -15.85
CA SER A 108 9.68 -2.03 -14.90
C SER A 108 11.00 -2.15 -14.14
N LYS A 109 12.15 -2.03 -14.82
CA LYS A 109 13.47 -2.06 -14.17
C LYS A 109 13.64 -0.89 -13.19
N LYS A 110 13.28 0.32 -13.59
CA LYS A 110 13.32 1.51 -12.70
C LYS A 110 12.44 1.33 -11.46
N ALA A 111 11.24 0.78 -11.62
CA ALA A 111 10.33 0.52 -10.50
C ALA A 111 10.91 -0.52 -9.54
N VAL A 112 11.47 -1.61 -10.06
CA VAL A 112 12.12 -2.64 -9.25
C VAL A 112 13.34 -2.07 -8.52
N GLU A 113 14.18 -1.27 -9.17
CA GLU A 113 15.33 -0.61 -8.53
C GLU A 113 14.89 0.33 -7.40
N ALA A 114 13.85 1.13 -7.61
CA ALA A 114 13.26 1.99 -6.59
C ALA A 114 12.77 1.17 -5.37
N ILE A 115 12.07 0.06 -5.61
CA ILE A 115 11.62 -0.85 -4.54
C ILE A 115 12.81 -1.43 -3.78
N MET A 116 13.84 -1.89 -4.49
CA MET A 116 15.02 -2.51 -3.88
C MET A 116 15.81 -1.52 -3.03
N ASN A 117 15.89 -0.25 -3.45
CA ASN A 117 16.48 0.81 -2.64
C ASN A 117 15.71 1.02 -1.33
N CYS A 118 14.37 1.02 -1.38
CA CYS A 118 13.55 1.12 -0.18
C CYS A 118 13.70 -0.08 0.75
N LYS A 119 13.76 -1.30 0.19
CA LYS A 119 14.01 -2.53 0.95
C LYS A 119 15.32 -2.49 1.74
N GLN A 120 16.35 -1.82 1.21
CA GLN A 120 17.66 -1.71 1.86
C GLN A 120 17.72 -0.59 2.89
N THR A 121 16.92 0.47 2.74
CA THR A 121 17.04 1.70 3.53
C THR A 121 16.00 1.82 4.64
N VAL A 122 14.80 1.26 4.44
CA VAL A 122 13.74 1.27 5.46
C VAL A 122 14.07 0.27 6.55
N VAL A 123 14.19 0.76 7.77
CA VAL A 123 14.38 -0.08 8.97
C VAL A 123 13.00 -0.44 9.53
N GLU A 124 12.62 -1.71 9.44
CA GLU A 124 11.35 -2.20 10.00
C GLU A 124 11.44 -2.33 11.53
N GLY A 125 10.56 -1.64 12.24
CA GLY A 125 10.41 -1.68 13.69
C GLY A 125 9.17 -2.45 14.17
N SER A 126 8.80 -2.28 15.44
CA SER A 126 7.59 -2.90 16.01
C SER A 126 6.31 -2.08 15.80
N ASP A 127 6.43 -0.78 15.52
CA ASP A 127 5.29 0.08 15.18
C ASP A 127 4.95 -0.11 13.71
N LEU A 128 3.92 -0.92 13.45
CA LEU A 128 3.51 -1.25 12.09
C LEU A 128 2.90 -0.06 11.34
N CYS A 129 2.29 0.90 12.04
CA CYS A 129 1.79 2.11 11.42
C CYS A 129 2.96 2.98 10.94
N GLU A 130 3.97 3.15 11.78
CA GLU A 130 5.20 3.86 11.41
C GLU A 130 5.92 3.15 10.26
N ASN A 131 6.09 1.83 10.34
CA ASN A 131 6.74 1.06 9.28
C ASN A 131 6.06 1.24 7.92
N SER A 132 4.74 1.06 7.85
CA SER A 132 4.00 1.19 6.60
C SER A 132 4.06 2.61 6.04
N TYR A 133 4.11 3.62 6.91
CA TYR A 133 4.37 4.99 6.48
C TYR A 133 5.77 5.16 5.87
N GLN A 134 6.82 4.67 6.54
CA GLN A 134 8.20 4.78 6.05
C GLN A 134 8.38 4.08 4.70
N VAL A 135 7.78 2.90 4.53
CA VAL A 135 7.76 2.18 3.25
C VAL A 135 7.06 3.00 2.16
N ALA A 136 5.83 3.45 2.41
CA ALA A 136 5.05 4.22 1.44
C ALA A 136 5.76 5.53 1.04
N LYS A 137 6.33 6.23 2.02
CA LYS A 137 7.13 7.45 1.78
C LYS A 137 8.34 7.15 0.91
N CYS A 138 9.09 6.11 1.23
CA CYS A 138 10.28 5.76 0.46
C CYS A 138 9.91 5.44 -1.00
N LEU A 139 8.87 4.63 -1.22
CA LEU A 139 8.42 4.28 -2.57
C LEU A 139 7.96 5.50 -3.35
N GLN A 140 7.15 6.37 -2.74
CA GLN A 140 6.73 7.62 -3.36
C GLN A 140 7.92 8.51 -3.75
N ASP A 141 8.86 8.71 -2.83
CA ASP A 141 10.05 9.53 -3.07
C ASP A 141 10.95 8.90 -4.16
N ALA A 142 11.06 7.57 -4.20
CA ALA A 142 11.84 6.84 -5.20
C ALA A 142 11.18 6.86 -6.59
N TYR A 143 9.86 6.66 -6.68
CA TYR A 143 9.12 6.70 -7.94
C TYR A 143 9.08 8.09 -8.57
N ARG A 144 9.00 9.14 -7.75
CA ARG A 144 9.13 10.53 -8.22
C ARG A 144 10.51 10.84 -8.80
N LYS A 145 11.57 10.32 -8.17
CA LYS A 145 12.96 10.48 -8.65
C LYS A 145 13.20 9.69 -9.95
N ALA A 146 12.61 8.50 -10.04
CA ALA A 146 12.72 7.62 -11.20
C ALA A 146 11.74 7.99 -12.34
N CYS A 147 10.83 8.94 -12.09
CA CYS A 147 9.82 9.44 -13.02
C CYS A 147 8.92 8.34 -13.60
N ILE A 148 8.43 7.48 -12.70
CA ILE A 148 7.57 6.32 -12.99
C ILE A 148 6.08 6.69 -12.86
N GLU A 149 5.72 7.60 -11.95
CA GLU A 149 4.34 8.07 -11.77
C GLU A 149 3.96 9.12 -12.84
N ILE A 150 2.67 9.17 -13.21
CA ILE A 150 2.09 10.21 -14.08
C ILE A 150 1.93 11.49 -13.23
N GLY A 151 2.99 12.30 -13.13
CA GLY A 151 3.03 13.51 -12.29
C GLY A 151 4.45 14.08 -12.11
N GLU A 152 4.58 15.17 -11.35
CA GLU A 152 5.80 15.99 -11.18
C GLU A 152 7.09 15.15 -10.97
N CYS A 153 7.84 14.96 -12.06
CA CYS A 153 9.17 14.35 -12.09
C CYS A 153 10.19 15.32 -11.46
N GLN A 154 10.90 14.87 -10.42
CA GLN A 154 12.04 15.60 -9.85
C GLN A 154 13.31 14.80 -10.14
N PRO A 155 13.89 14.95 -11.35
CA PRO A 155 15.10 14.21 -11.70
C PRO A 155 16.22 14.59 -10.74
N GLN A 156 16.99 13.59 -10.31
CA GLN A 156 18.15 13.78 -9.45
C GLN A 156 19.16 14.67 -10.17
N ALA A 157 19.53 15.82 -9.58
CA ALA A 157 20.60 16.65 -10.13
C ALA A 157 21.89 15.80 -10.16
N ALA A 158 22.50 15.73 -11.34
CA ALA A 158 23.77 15.03 -11.59
C ALA A 158 24.92 15.60 -10.75
#